data_AF-A0A1Y6LZA2-F1
#
_entry.id   AF-A0A1Y6LZA2-F1
#
_cell.length_a   1.000
_cell.length_b   1.000
_cell.length_c   1.000
_cell.angle_alpha   90.00
_cell.angle_beta   90.00
_cell.angle_gamma   90.00
#
_symmetry.space_group_name_H-M   'P 1'
#
loop_
_entity.id
_entity.type
_entity.pdbx_description
1 polymer ?
#
loop_
_entity_poly.entity_id
_entity_poly.type
_entity_poly.pdbx_seq_one_letter_code
_entity_poly.pdbx_strand_id
1 'polypeptide(L)'
;MGTRNLTLVWYKGKWHIAQYGQWDGYPGGQGMTVFRFLTNTDTAKDICKRLNLTDDCGPRYPIKTEPYSTEPAPAKENIAALKAALDNDILFSPSQEEVDIICEKAEEVEREAQKLSEALSKQSNSEKDSVVRDALIPRSFFLSDARFRSLLFVEPSLARDTGAGILSYVAYSKEKVPIQMDVEFIMDSMMCEWAYVVDLDAELLEVYNGGISSEGYIDEGPNRFDEEEFIKGGEYGKKRPRLVVKLGFGELLDLGEEDFVKKCEMEAEREPREDEVDEVDLNAEVLYA
;
A
#
# COMPACT_ATOMS: atom_id res chain seq x y z
N MET A 1 -4.48 10.06 13.70
CA MET A 1 -3.41 10.35 12.72
C MET A 1 -2.70 9.04 12.47
N GLY A 2 -2.55 8.65 11.20
CA GLY A 2 -1.84 7.44 10.78
C GLY A 2 -0.61 7.83 9.96
N THR A 3 0.38 6.96 9.95
CA THR A 3 1.59 7.11 9.13
C THR A 3 1.27 6.77 7.69
N ARG A 4 1.31 7.77 6.83
CA ARG A 4 0.94 7.62 5.42
C ARG A 4 2.13 7.19 4.60
N ASN A 5 1.84 6.48 3.52
CA ASN A 5 2.88 5.84 2.71
C ASN A 5 2.45 5.66 1.25
N LEU A 6 3.41 5.28 0.43
CA LEU A 6 3.21 4.93 -0.97
C LEU A 6 3.84 3.56 -1.27
N THR A 7 3.08 2.65 -1.88
CA THR A 7 3.63 1.39 -2.41
C THR A 7 3.68 1.49 -3.93
N LEU A 8 4.87 1.37 -4.52
CA LEU A 8 5.09 1.50 -5.94
C LEU A 8 5.64 0.20 -6.55
N VAL A 9 5.26 -0.07 -7.80
CA VAL A 9 5.81 -1.19 -8.59
C VAL A 9 6.33 -0.68 -9.92
N TRP A 10 7.62 -0.92 -10.15
CA TRP A 10 8.29 -0.68 -11.43
C TRP A 10 8.52 -2.00 -12.17
N TYR A 11 8.12 -2.05 -13.44
CA TYR A 11 8.31 -3.23 -14.26
C TYR A 11 8.29 -2.89 -15.75
N LYS A 12 9.14 -3.54 -16.55
CA LYS A 12 9.31 -3.32 -17.99
C LYS A 12 9.48 -1.85 -18.35
N GLY A 13 10.27 -1.13 -17.56
CA GLY A 13 10.62 0.26 -17.84
C GLY A 13 9.51 1.29 -17.59
N LYS A 14 8.47 0.95 -16.80
CA LYS A 14 7.42 1.90 -16.41
C LYS A 14 6.83 1.61 -15.02
N TRP A 15 6.16 2.61 -14.45
CA TRP A 15 5.34 2.44 -13.25
C TRP A 15 4.02 1.75 -13.57
N HIS A 16 3.70 0.72 -12.80
CA HIS A 16 2.45 -0.01 -12.92
C HIS A 16 1.50 0.22 -11.74
N ILE A 17 2.05 0.48 -10.55
CA ILE A 17 1.30 0.69 -9.31
C ILE A 17 1.94 1.87 -8.57
N ALA A 18 1.12 2.76 -8.04
CA ALA A 18 1.48 3.81 -7.09
C ALA A 18 0.33 3.98 -6.10
N GLN A 19 0.24 3.05 -5.15
CA GLN A 19 -0.89 2.92 -4.23
C GLN A 19 -0.67 3.76 -2.98
N TYR A 20 -1.51 4.77 -2.78
CA TYR A 20 -1.57 5.51 -1.53
C TYR A 20 -2.03 4.60 -0.37
N GLY A 21 -1.33 4.71 0.76
CA GLY A 21 -1.64 4.06 2.03
C GLY A 21 -1.85 5.07 3.15
N GLN A 22 -3.00 5.01 3.83
CA GLN A 22 -3.32 5.95 4.92
C GLN A 22 -2.68 5.57 6.27
N TRP A 23 -2.47 4.27 6.51
CA TRP A 23 -2.18 3.74 7.83
C TRP A 23 -0.91 2.90 7.85
N ASP A 24 -0.25 2.92 9.02
CA ASP A 24 0.83 2.01 9.41
C ASP A 24 2.03 1.99 8.44
N GLY A 25 2.37 3.13 7.86
CA GLY A 25 3.39 3.24 6.82
C GLY A 25 4.83 2.86 7.21
N TYR A 26 5.13 2.65 8.49
CA TYR A 26 6.46 2.29 8.97
C TYR A 26 6.96 0.94 8.43
N PRO A 27 8.28 0.67 8.48
CA PRO A 27 8.86 -0.62 8.08
C PRO A 27 8.23 -1.81 8.80
N GLY A 28 7.84 -1.66 10.07
CA GLY A 28 7.13 -2.71 10.83
C GLY A 28 5.67 -2.96 10.42
N GLY A 29 5.07 -2.06 9.63
CA GLY A 29 3.67 -2.11 9.20
C GLY A 29 3.51 -2.46 7.72
N GLN A 30 3.29 -1.44 6.88
CA GLN A 30 3.20 -1.60 5.42
C GLN A 30 4.52 -2.12 4.83
N GLY A 31 5.67 -1.69 5.35
CA GLY A 31 6.96 -2.22 4.92
C GLY A 31 7.08 -3.73 5.16
N MET A 32 6.54 -4.22 6.29
CA MET A 32 6.52 -5.65 6.59
C MET A 32 5.58 -6.41 5.65
N THR A 33 4.47 -5.78 5.25
CA THR A 33 3.60 -6.35 4.21
C THR A 33 4.35 -6.51 2.88
N VAL A 34 5.14 -5.51 2.47
CA VAL A 34 5.98 -5.62 1.26
C VAL A 34 7.05 -6.69 1.44
N PHE A 35 7.76 -6.69 2.58
CA PHE A 35 8.77 -7.69 2.90
C PHE A 35 8.23 -9.12 2.81
N ARG A 36 7.10 -9.40 3.45
CA ARG A 36 6.47 -10.73 3.45
C ARG A 36 5.96 -11.14 2.09
N PHE A 37 5.48 -10.19 1.30
CA PHE A 37 5.11 -10.44 -0.09
C PHE A 37 6.34 -10.87 -0.92
N LEU A 38 7.46 -10.13 -0.82
CA LEU A 38 8.67 -10.44 -1.59
C LEU A 38 9.35 -11.74 -1.14
N THR A 39 9.29 -12.07 0.15
CA THR A 39 9.91 -13.27 0.73
C THR A 39 8.99 -14.50 0.74
N ASN A 40 7.74 -14.38 0.26
CA ASN A 40 6.72 -15.44 0.28
C ASN A 40 6.43 -16.01 1.68
N THR A 41 6.53 -15.18 2.72
CA THR A 41 6.28 -15.60 4.11
C THR A 41 4.83 -15.35 4.54
N ASP A 42 4.09 -14.52 3.80
CA ASP A 42 2.65 -14.35 4.02
C ASP A 42 1.88 -15.64 3.71
N THR A 43 1.02 -16.07 4.63
CA THR A 43 0.05 -17.14 4.33
C THR A 43 -1.16 -16.58 3.59
N ALA A 44 -1.92 -17.45 2.93
CA ALA A 44 -3.20 -17.07 2.34
C ALA A 44 -4.16 -16.44 3.35
N LYS A 45 -4.11 -16.89 4.62
CA LYS A 45 -4.91 -16.31 5.70
C LYS A 45 -4.47 -14.87 6.00
N ASP A 46 -3.17 -14.58 5.96
CA ASP A 46 -2.65 -13.24 6.19
C ASP A 46 -3.08 -12.29 5.06
N ILE A 47 -2.98 -12.75 3.81
CA ILE A 47 -3.42 -12.03 2.63
C ILE A 47 -4.92 -11.73 2.72
N CYS A 48 -5.74 -12.75 2.99
CA CYS A 48 -7.17 -12.56 3.11
C CYS A 48 -7.56 -11.68 4.29
N LYS A 49 -6.88 -11.79 5.43
CA LYS A 49 -7.14 -10.89 6.57
C LYS A 49 -6.83 -9.44 6.21
N ARG A 50 -5.72 -9.18 5.53
CA ARG A 50 -5.28 -7.83 5.12
C ARG A 50 -6.22 -7.18 4.12
N LEU A 51 -6.64 -7.96 3.12
CA LEU A 51 -7.59 -7.53 2.09
C LEU A 51 -9.06 -7.65 2.53
N ASN A 52 -9.30 -8.04 3.79
CA ASN A 52 -10.62 -8.27 4.37
C ASN A 52 -11.47 -9.31 3.61
N LEU A 53 -10.82 -10.31 3.01
CA LEU A 53 -11.39 -11.38 2.19
C LEU A 53 -11.76 -12.66 2.98
N THR A 54 -11.52 -12.77 4.29
CA THR A 54 -11.86 -13.99 5.09
C THR A 54 -13.08 -13.87 6.01
N ASP A 55 -13.74 -15.01 6.18
CA ASP A 55 -15.12 -15.23 6.65
C ASP A 55 -15.34 -15.43 8.17
N ASP A 56 -14.60 -14.74 9.05
CA ASP A 56 -14.75 -14.99 10.49
C ASP A 56 -16.03 -14.39 11.14
N CYS A 57 -16.84 -13.62 10.39
CA CYS A 57 -17.96 -12.83 10.95
C CYS A 57 -19.37 -13.14 10.40
N GLY A 58 -19.55 -14.21 9.61
CA GLY A 58 -20.86 -14.57 9.04
C GLY A 58 -21.26 -13.71 7.82
N PRO A 59 -22.49 -13.89 7.28
CA PRO A 59 -22.83 -13.53 5.90
C PRO A 59 -22.69 -12.03 5.67
N ARG A 60 -21.65 -11.69 4.91
CA ARG A 60 -21.40 -10.37 4.36
C ARG A 60 -22.42 -10.17 3.22
N TYR A 61 -23.07 -9.01 3.15
CA TYR A 61 -23.75 -8.55 1.92
C TYR A 61 -22.84 -8.81 0.71
N PRO A 62 -23.36 -9.04 -0.51
CA PRO A 62 -22.64 -9.75 -1.54
C PRO A 62 -21.40 -8.96 -1.98
N ILE A 63 -20.28 -9.21 -1.29
CA ILE A 63 -18.97 -9.24 -1.90
C ILE A 63 -19.18 -10.15 -3.09
N LYS A 64 -18.82 -9.71 -4.31
CA LYS A 64 -18.68 -10.64 -5.43
C LYS A 64 -17.97 -11.86 -4.89
N THR A 65 -18.68 -12.99 -4.80
CA THR A 65 -18.15 -14.19 -4.15
C THR A 65 -16.88 -14.68 -4.83
N GLU A 66 -16.61 -14.22 -6.05
CA GLU A 66 -15.34 -14.40 -6.76
C GLU A 66 -15.01 -13.11 -7.54
N PRO A 67 -13.81 -12.56 -7.30
CA PRO A 67 -12.74 -12.74 -8.29
C PRO A 67 -11.47 -13.39 -7.72
N TYR A 68 -11.47 -13.79 -6.44
CA TYR A 68 -10.28 -14.27 -5.73
C TYR A 68 -10.26 -15.79 -5.59
N SER A 69 -9.07 -16.39 -5.61
CA SER A 69 -8.93 -17.81 -5.29
C SER A 69 -9.10 -18.02 -3.79
N THR A 70 -10.07 -18.82 -3.36
CA THR A 70 -10.18 -19.31 -1.97
C THR A 70 -9.16 -20.41 -1.65
N GLU A 71 -8.48 -20.92 -2.69
CA GLU A 71 -7.34 -21.81 -2.50
C GLU A 71 -6.18 -21.02 -1.91
N PRO A 72 -5.46 -21.58 -0.91
CA PRO A 72 -4.31 -20.90 -0.34
C PRO A 72 -3.34 -20.53 -1.45
N ALA A 73 -2.93 -19.25 -1.48
CA ALA A 73 -1.92 -18.74 -2.40
C ALA A 73 -0.80 -19.78 -2.55
N PRO A 74 -0.46 -20.20 -3.77
CA PRO A 74 0.55 -21.23 -3.96
C PRO A 74 1.83 -20.71 -3.33
N ALA A 75 2.22 -21.34 -2.23
CA ALA A 75 3.44 -21.01 -1.51
C ALA A 75 4.59 -21.15 -2.51
N LYS A 76 5.14 -20.02 -2.97
CA LYS A 76 6.54 -19.75 -3.43
C LYS A 76 6.69 -18.76 -4.58
N GLU A 77 5.64 -18.19 -5.16
CA GLU A 77 5.83 -17.35 -6.38
C GLU A 77 5.00 -16.05 -6.41
N ASN A 78 4.90 -15.31 -5.30
CA ASN A 78 4.25 -13.98 -5.24
C ASN A 78 4.75 -13.03 -6.35
N ILE A 79 6.07 -12.98 -6.56
CA ILE A 79 6.70 -12.15 -7.58
C ILE A 79 6.32 -12.62 -8.99
N ALA A 80 6.27 -13.93 -9.26
CA ALA A 80 5.90 -14.45 -10.56
C ALA A 80 4.41 -14.21 -10.86
N ALA A 81 3.55 -14.37 -9.84
CA ALA A 81 2.13 -14.07 -9.94
C ALA A 81 1.89 -12.58 -10.25
N LEU A 82 2.61 -11.67 -9.58
CA LEU A 82 2.56 -10.24 -9.88
C LEU A 82 3.04 -9.94 -11.30
N LYS A 83 4.21 -10.47 -11.71
CA LYS A 83 4.73 -10.31 -13.08
C LYS A 83 3.72 -10.82 -14.12
N ALA A 84 3.11 -11.98 -13.89
CA ALA A 84 2.09 -12.56 -14.77
C ALA A 84 0.81 -11.71 -14.84
N ALA A 85 0.34 -11.16 -13.71
CA ALA A 85 -0.79 -10.25 -13.68
C ALA A 85 -0.51 -8.97 -14.50
N LEU A 86 0.67 -8.37 -14.32
CA LEU A 86 1.07 -7.18 -15.08
C LEU A 86 1.27 -7.48 -16.58
N ASP A 87 1.79 -8.67 -16.92
CA ASP A 87 1.97 -9.11 -18.31
C ASP A 87 0.65 -9.37 -19.04
N ASN A 88 -0.38 -9.79 -18.30
CA ASN A 88 -1.74 -9.92 -18.81
C ASN A 88 -2.52 -8.59 -18.81
N ASP A 89 -1.83 -7.48 -18.51
CA ASP A 89 -2.38 -6.12 -18.53
C ASP A 89 -3.64 -6.01 -17.65
N ILE A 90 -3.68 -6.66 -16.47
CA ILE A 90 -4.93 -6.71 -15.71
C ILE A 90 -5.38 -5.34 -15.17
N LEU A 91 -4.46 -4.38 -15.07
CA LEU A 91 -4.70 -3.05 -14.53
C LEU A 91 -5.32 -2.11 -15.57
N PHE A 92 -6.25 -1.25 -15.14
CA PHE A 92 -6.76 -0.17 -15.97
C PHE A 92 -7.08 1.07 -15.14
N SER A 93 -6.98 2.25 -15.74
CA SER A 93 -7.45 3.48 -15.09
C SER A 93 -8.95 3.62 -15.31
N PRO A 94 -9.78 3.60 -14.25
CA PRO A 94 -11.23 3.74 -14.39
C PRO A 94 -11.60 5.15 -14.88
N SER A 95 -12.66 5.24 -15.66
CA SER A 95 -13.31 6.52 -16.01
C SER A 95 -13.99 7.15 -14.80
N GLN A 96 -14.25 8.46 -14.86
CA GLN A 96 -14.96 9.14 -13.77
C GLN A 96 -16.34 8.51 -13.50
N GLU A 97 -17.05 8.09 -14.54
CA GLU A 97 -18.35 7.42 -14.40
C GLU A 97 -18.22 6.08 -13.66
N GLU A 98 -17.18 5.29 -13.92
CA GLU A 98 -16.91 4.04 -13.21
C GLU A 98 -16.55 4.29 -11.74
N VAL A 99 -15.75 5.32 -11.47
CA VAL A 99 -15.41 5.75 -10.12
C VAL A 99 -16.67 6.17 -9.36
N ASP A 100 -17.54 6.97 -9.97
CA ASP A 100 -18.79 7.43 -9.36
C ASP A 100 -19.69 6.24 -8.99
N ILE A 101 -19.83 5.25 -9.90
CA ILE A 101 -20.59 4.01 -9.63
C ILE A 101 -19.99 3.22 -8.46
N ILE A 102 -18.66 3.14 -8.36
CA ILE A 102 -17.98 2.45 -7.25
C ILE A 102 -18.22 3.20 -5.93
N CYS A 103 -18.11 4.53 -5.94
CA CYS A 103 -18.38 5.38 -4.79
C CYS A 103 -19.83 5.25 -4.31
N GLU A 104 -20.81 5.28 -5.21
CA GLU A 104 -22.23 5.09 -4.86
C GLU A 104 -22.49 3.74 -4.18
N LYS A 105 -21.85 2.66 -4.66
CA LYS A 105 -21.92 1.33 -4.02
C LYS A 105 -21.28 1.34 -2.63
N ALA A 106 -20.14 2.02 -2.47
CA ALA A 106 -19.48 2.12 -1.18
C ALA A 106 -20.35 2.90 -0.18
N GLU A 107 -20.99 3.99 -0.60
CA GLU A 107 -21.95 4.74 0.22
C GLU A 107 -23.20 3.92 0.59
N GLU A 108 -23.65 3.02 -0.29
CA GLU A 108 -24.74 2.09 0.02
C GLU A 108 -24.33 1.10 1.11
N VAL A 109 -23.15 0.48 0.99
CA VAL A 109 -22.57 -0.42 2.01
C VAL A 109 -22.44 0.30 3.36
N GLU A 110 -21.95 1.54 3.37
CA GLU A 110 -21.85 2.35 4.58
C GLU A 110 -23.23 2.59 5.22
N ARG A 111 -24.22 2.99 4.41
CA ARG A 111 -25.60 3.22 4.88
C ARG A 111 -26.23 1.96 5.46
N GLU A 112 -26.03 0.81 4.84
CA GLU A 112 -26.52 -0.47 5.36
C GLU A 112 -25.82 -0.86 6.66
N ALA A 113 -24.50 -0.68 6.74
CA ALA A 113 -23.73 -0.95 7.94
C ALA A 113 -24.15 -0.04 9.10
N GLN A 114 -24.46 1.23 8.83
CA GLN A 114 -25.00 2.16 9.82
C GLN A 114 -26.39 1.73 10.32
N LYS A 115 -27.31 1.38 9.43
CA LYS A 115 -28.64 0.87 9.81
C LYS A 115 -28.54 -0.38 10.68
N LEU A 116 -27.68 -1.34 10.30
CA LEU A 116 -27.52 -2.57 11.08
C LEU A 116 -26.88 -2.28 12.45
N SER A 117 -25.87 -1.41 12.51
CA SER A 117 -25.26 -0.98 13.78
C SER A 117 -26.29 -0.34 14.72
N GLU A 118 -27.19 0.50 14.20
CA GLU A 118 -28.26 1.12 14.99
C GLU A 118 -29.34 0.12 15.44
N ALA A 119 -29.67 -0.86 14.60
CA ALA A 119 -30.60 -1.92 14.98
C ALA A 119 -30.03 -2.79 16.12
N LEU A 120 -28.74 -3.12 16.05
CA LEU A 120 -28.04 -3.90 17.08
C LEU A 120 -27.93 -3.15 18.41
N SER A 121 -27.64 -1.85 18.38
CA SER A 121 -27.56 -1.04 19.60
C SER A 121 -28.90 -0.96 20.32
N LYS A 122 -30.02 -0.97 19.59
CA LYS A 122 -31.38 -1.02 20.15
C LYS A 122 -31.71 -2.40 20.77
N GLN A 123 -31.27 -3.50 20.17
CA GLN A 123 -31.49 -4.87 20.68
C GLN A 123 -30.64 -5.22 21.92
N SER A 124 -29.41 -4.71 22.01
CA SER A 124 -28.52 -4.97 23.16
C SER A 124 -29.08 -4.47 24.51
N ASN A 125 -30.06 -3.56 24.50
CA ASN A 125 -30.69 -3.06 25.71
C ASN A 125 -31.82 -3.96 26.23
N SER A 126 -32.28 -4.96 25.46
CA SER A 126 -33.39 -5.85 25.84
C SER A 126 -32.99 -7.27 26.25
N GLU A 127 -31.84 -7.80 25.81
CA GLU A 127 -31.45 -9.19 26.08
C GLU A 127 -30.02 -9.29 26.68
N LYS A 128 -29.93 -9.85 27.90
CA LYS A 128 -28.70 -10.06 28.68
C LYS A 128 -28.08 -11.46 28.47
N ASP A 129 -28.33 -12.13 27.34
CA ASP A 129 -27.74 -13.45 27.09
C ASP A 129 -26.34 -13.34 26.51
N SER A 130 -25.36 -13.94 27.20
CA SER A 130 -23.94 -13.94 26.80
C SER A 130 -23.72 -14.58 25.43
N VAL A 131 -24.52 -15.58 25.06
CA VAL A 131 -24.45 -16.28 23.77
C VAL A 131 -24.81 -15.37 22.59
N VAL A 132 -25.81 -14.49 22.76
CA VAL A 132 -26.23 -13.54 21.73
C VAL A 132 -25.19 -12.42 21.59
N ARG A 133 -24.60 -11.95 22.70
CA ARG A 133 -23.46 -11.03 22.68
C ARG A 133 -22.26 -11.60 21.94
N ASP A 134 -21.87 -12.83 22.24
CA ASP A 134 -20.69 -13.46 21.62
C ASP A 134 -20.89 -13.69 20.10
N ALA A 135 -22.12 -13.93 19.65
CA ALA A 135 -22.46 -13.99 18.23
C ALA A 135 -22.54 -12.59 17.55
N LEU A 136 -22.78 -11.52 18.32
CA LEU A 136 -22.91 -10.15 17.83
C LEU A 136 -21.58 -9.39 17.75
N ILE A 137 -20.60 -9.73 18.59
CA ILE A 137 -19.28 -9.06 18.64
C ILE A 137 -18.56 -9.09 17.27
N PRO A 138 -18.42 -10.25 16.58
CA PRO A 138 -17.81 -10.30 15.25
C PRO A 138 -18.55 -9.43 14.23
N ARG A 139 -19.89 -9.40 14.32
CA ARG A 139 -20.77 -8.61 13.44
C ARG A 139 -20.64 -7.11 13.71
N SER A 140 -20.45 -6.70 14.97
CA SER A 140 -20.26 -5.29 15.34
C SER A 140 -18.93 -4.72 14.86
N PHE A 141 -17.85 -5.53 14.87
CA PHE A 141 -16.55 -5.12 14.36
C PHE A 141 -16.58 -4.96 12.83
N PHE A 142 -17.21 -5.91 12.13
CA PHE A 142 -17.48 -5.80 10.70
C PHE A 142 -18.30 -4.55 10.35
N LEU A 143 -19.31 -4.22 11.17
CA LEU A 143 -20.14 -3.03 10.95
C LEU A 143 -19.43 -1.72 11.25
N SER A 144 -18.50 -1.67 12.21
CA SER A 144 -17.61 -0.51 12.31
C SER A 144 -16.70 -0.41 11.09
N ASP A 145 -16.15 -1.52 10.62
CA ASP A 145 -15.19 -1.54 9.51
C ASP A 145 -15.87 -1.13 8.18
N ALA A 146 -17.04 -1.71 7.86
CA ALA A 146 -17.83 -1.38 6.68
C ALA A 146 -18.35 0.05 6.66
N ARG A 147 -18.55 0.68 7.83
CA ARG A 147 -18.91 2.10 7.91
C ARG A 147 -17.78 3.04 7.58
N PHE A 148 -16.54 2.69 7.94
CA PHE A 148 -15.39 3.60 7.79
C PHE A 148 -14.49 3.24 6.60
N ARG A 149 -14.62 2.03 6.06
CA ARG A 149 -13.78 1.46 5.00
C ARG A 149 -14.64 0.80 3.92
N SER A 150 -15.83 1.32 3.65
CA SER A 150 -16.78 0.78 2.66
C SER A 150 -16.14 0.52 1.29
N LEU A 151 -15.27 1.43 0.84
CA LEU A 151 -14.54 1.27 -0.43
C LEU A 151 -13.65 0.02 -0.44
N LEU A 152 -13.05 -0.36 0.69
CA LEU A 152 -12.26 -1.60 0.80
C LEU A 152 -13.12 -2.86 0.58
N PHE A 153 -14.43 -2.79 0.81
CA PHE A 153 -15.33 -3.93 0.57
C PHE A 153 -15.85 -3.97 -0.87
N VAL A 154 -15.94 -2.82 -1.53
CA VAL A 154 -16.48 -2.70 -2.88
C VAL A 154 -15.39 -2.86 -3.92
N GLU A 155 -14.28 -2.13 -3.74
CA GLU A 155 -13.15 -2.12 -4.67
C GLU A 155 -11.84 -1.86 -3.89
N PRO A 156 -11.21 -2.92 -3.35
CA PRO A 156 -9.98 -2.81 -2.57
C PRO A 156 -8.88 -2.04 -3.30
N SER A 157 -8.75 -2.21 -4.61
CA SER A 157 -7.70 -1.56 -5.40
C SER A 157 -7.74 -0.03 -5.40
N LEU A 158 -8.89 0.57 -5.07
CA LEU A 158 -9.06 2.02 -4.96
C LEU A 158 -9.08 2.50 -3.51
N ALA A 159 -9.06 1.59 -2.54
CA ALA A 159 -9.13 1.93 -1.13
C ALA A 159 -7.76 2.31 -0.57
N ARG A 160 -7.65 3.50 0.02
CA ARG A 160 -6.46 3.97 0.76
C ARG A 160 -6.02 3.04 1.90
N ASP A 161 -6.93 2.21 2.37
CA ASP A 161 -6.73 1.26 3.46
C ASP A 161 -6.09 -0.05 2.98
N THR A 162 -5.99 -0.25 1.67
CA THR A 162 -5.33 -1.41 1.05
C THR A 162 -3.81 -1.34 1.21
N GLY A 163 -3.22 -0.14 1.04
CA GLY A 163 -1.77 0.07 1.18
C GLY A 163 -0.95 -0.96 0.40
N ALA A 164 0.06 -1.53 1.03
CA ALA A 164 0.92 -2.57 0.43
C ALA A 164 0.17 -3.89 0.13
N GLY A 165 -1.04 -4.08 0.64
CA GLY A 165 -1.92 -5.20 0.27
C GLY A 165 -2.22 -5.26 -1.23
N ILE A 166 -2.10 -4.13 -1.94
CA ILE A 166 -2.28 -4.04 -3.40
C ILE A 166 -1.43 -5.07 -4.16
N LEU A 167 -0.22 -5.38 -3.66
CA LEU A 167 0.69 -6.34 -4.27
C LEU A 167 0.04 -7.72 -4.38
N SER A 168 -0.55 -8.19 -3.29
CA SER A 168 -1.28 -9.46 -3.26
C SER A 168 -2.59 -9.36 -4.03
N TYR A 169 -3.32 -8.25 -3.88
CA TYR A 169 -4.58 -8.07 -4.58
C TYR A 169 -4.41 -8.20 -6.09
N VAL A 170 -3.42 -7.51 -6.66
CA VAL A 170 -3.11 -7.56 -8.11
C VAL A 170 -2.56 -8.93 -8.50
N ALA A 171 -1.59 -9.48 -7.76
CA ALA A 171 -0.96 -10.76 -8.09
C ALA A 171 -1.95 -11.92 -8.20
N TYR A 172 -3.02 -11.89 -7.41
CA TYR A 172 -3.98 -12.99 -7.30
C TYR A 172 -5.37 -12.69 -7.86
N SER A 173 -5.57 -11.50 -8.44
CA SER A 173 -6.81 -11.15 -9.13
C SER A 173 -6.96 -11.90 -10.45
N LYS A 174 -8.17 -12.43 -10.68
CA LYS A 174 -8.55 -13.08 -11.95
C LYS A 174 -9.28 -12.14 -12.90
N GLU A 175 -9.81 -11.03 -12.40
CA GLU A 175 -10.52 -10.01 -13.17
C GLU A 175 -9.62 -8.79 -13.44
N LYS A 176 -10.08 -7.91 -14.34
CA LYS A 176 -9.46 -6.60 -14.51
C LYS A 176 -9.58 -5.81 -13.20
N VAL A 177 -8.52 -5.10 -12.83
CA VAL A 177 -8.41 -4.36 -11.57
C VAL A 177 -8.31 -2.87 -11.90
N PRO A 178 -9.26 -2.03 -11.43
CA PRO A 178 -9.11 -0.58 -11.57
C PRO A 178 -7.96 -0.10 -10.69
N ILE A 179 -7.21 0.91 -11.13
CA ILE A 179 -6.13 1.48 -10.33
C ILE A 179 -6.08 3.00 -10.47
N GLN A 180 -5.82 3.67 -9.34
CA GLN A 180 -5.47 5.08 -9.29
C GLN A 180 -3.98 5.21 -8.97
N MET A 181 -3.25 5.95 -9.82
CA MET A 181 -1.80 6.15 -9.68
C MET A 181 -1.55 7.45 -8.92
N ASP A 182 -1.26 7.37 -7.62
CA ASP A 182 -0.98 8.53 -6.77
C ASP A 182 0.52 8.90 -6.80
N VAL A 183 1.13 8.92 -7.98
CA VAL A 183 2.59 9.12 -8.15
C VAL A 183 3.07 10.44 -7.55
N GLU A 184 2.28 11.51 -7.68
CA GLU A 184 2.63 12.84 -7.19
C GLU A 184 2.74 12.91 -5.65
N PHE A 185 2.10 11.98 -4.93
CA PHE A 185 2.13 11.95 -3.47
C PHE A 185 3.55 11.75 -2.91
N ILE A 186 4.43 11.10 -3.68
CA ILE A 186 5.83 10.90 -3.29
C ILE A 186 6.56 12.22 -3.02
N MET A 187 6.14 13.31 -3.69
CA MET A 187 6.74 14.65 -3.55
C MET A 187 6.19 15.45 -2.38
N ASP A 188 5.13 14.98 -1.73
CA ASP A 188 4.64 15.58 -0.49
C ASP A 188 5.38 14.94 0.69
N SER A 189 6.70 15.13 0.79
CA SER A 189 7.54 14.39 1.76
C SER A 189 7.13 14.60 3.23
N MET A 190 6.44 15.71 3.54
CA MET A 190 5.84 15.94 4.86
C MET A 190 4.66 15.02 5.15
N MET A 191 3.96 14.58 4.11
CA MET A 191 2.77 13.75 4.23
C MET A 191 3.04 12.30 3.82
N CYS A 192 3.89 12.06 2.81
CA CYS A 192 4.41 10.76 2.42
C CYS A 192 5.62 10.40 3.28
N GLU A 193 5.33 9.88 4.47
CA GLU A 193 6.35 9.59 5.49
C GLU A 193 7.26 8.42 5.07
N TRP A 194 6.72 7.44 4.35
CA TRP A 194 7.45 6.28 3.85
C TRP A 194 7.02 5.89 2.44
N ALA A 195 7.94 5.38 1.62
CA ALA A 195 7.58 4.76 0.37
C ALA A 195 8.40 3.49 0.09
N TYR A 196 7.76 2.53 -0.57
CA TYR A 196 8.33 1.23 -0.89
C TYR A 196 8.23 1.02 -2.39
N VAL A 197 9.38 0.98 -3.06
CA VAL A 197 9.47 0.68 -4.49
C VAL A 197 9.88 -0.78 -4.66
N VAL A 198 8.99 -1.56 -5.26
CA VAL A 198 9.28 -2.92 -5.72
C VAL A 198 9.71 -2.82 -7.18
N ASP A 199 11.01 -2.92 -7.42
CA ASP A 199 11.58 -2.96 -8.76
C ASP A 199 11.69 -4.40 -9.25
N LEU A 200 10.79 -4.78 -10.15
CA LEU A 200 10.72 -6.13 -10.71
C LEU A 200 11.74 -6.37 -11.84
N ASP A 201 12.29 -5.30 -12.42
CA ASP A 201 13.31 -5.37 -13.47
C ASP A 201 14.69 -5.60 -12.87
N ALA A 202 15.02 -4.86 -11.80
CA ALA A 202 16.29 -4.98 -11.09
C ALA A 202 16.25 -6.01 -9.94
N GLU A 203 15.06 -6.49 -9.57
CA GLU A 203 14.82 -7.37 -8.42
C GLU A 203 15.28 -6.77 -7.08
N LEU A 204 14.84 -5.52 -6.85
CA LEU A 204 15.21 -4.70 -5.70
C LEU A 204 13.98 -4.21 -4.94
N LEU A 205 14.12 -4.13 -3.62
CA LEU A 205 13.28 -3.29 -2.76
C LEU A 205 14.06 -2.03 -2.40
N GLU A 206 13.53 -0.89 -2.79
CA GLU A 206 14.01 0.42 -2.36
C GLU A 206 13.02 1.00 -1.34
N VAL A 207 13.52 1.42 -0.18
CA VAL A 207 12.72 2.00 0.90
C VAL A 207 13.13 3.45 1.05
N TYR A 208 12.15 4.34 1.03
CA TYR A 208 12.34 5.78 1.13
C TYR A 208 11.64 6.34 2.36
N ASN A 209 12.17 7.43 2.90
CA ASN A 209 11.60 8.15 4.03
C ASN A 209 11.49 9.66 3.73
N GLY A 210 10.34 10.24 4.03
CA GLY A 210 10.03 11.65 3.76
C GLY A 210 10.65 12.66 4.75
N GLY A 211 11.20 12.18 5.87
CA GLY A 211 11.73 12.99 6.96
C GLY A 211 10.65 13.53 7.92
N ILE A 212 11.08 13.98 9.10
CA ILE A 212 10.20 14.48 10.17
C ILE A 212 10.22 16.02 10.28
N SER A 213 11.19 16.69 9.64
CA SER A 213 11.36 18.15 9.76
C SER A 213 10.79 18.91 8.55
N SER A 214 10.38 20.16 8.80
CA SER A 214 10.01 21.11 7.75
C SER A 214 11.17 21.46 6.81
N GLU A 215 12.40 21.12 7.16
CA GLU A 215 13.61 21.34 6.36
C GLU A 215 13.79 20.22 5.31
N GLY A 216 13.22 19.03 5.53
CA GLY A 216 13.31 17.88 4.63
C GLY A 216 14.72 17.32 4.51
N TYR A 217 14.90 16.33 3.64
CA TYR A 217 16.24 15.96 3.14
C TYR A 217 16.44 16.63 1.79
N ILE A 218 17.49 17.44 1.66
CA ILE A 218 18.05 17.75 0.34
C ILE A 218 19.01 16.61 0.07
N ASP A 219 18.48 15.50 -0.44
CA ASP A 219 19.33 14.57 -1.18
C ASP A 219 19.80 15.36 -2.40
N GLU A 220 21.10 15.45 -2.68
CA GLU A 220 21.67 16.18 -3.83
C GLU A 220 22.06 15.22 -4.98
N GLY A 221 21.94 13.90 -4.77
CA GLY A 221 22.27 12.87 -5.77
C GLY A 221 21.12 12.53 -6.74
N PRO A 222 21.35 11.77 -7.81
CA PRO A 222 20.28 11.32 -8.70
C PRO A 222 19.26 10.45 -7.94
N ASN A 223 17.98 10.83 -8.00
CA ASN A 223 16.88 10.09 -7.39
C ASN A 223 15.92 9.59 -8.47
N ARG A 224 15.37 8.40 -8.28
CA ARG A 224 14.43 7.76 -9.21
C ARG A 224 13.18 8.61 -9.47
N PHE A 225 12.87 9.55 -8.57
CA PHE A 225 11.71 10.43 -8.69
C PHE A 225 12.04 11.80 -9.31
N ASP A 226 13.20 11.98 -9.94
CA ASP A 226 13.60 13.24 -10.59
C ASP A 226 12.87 13.53 -11.91
N GLU A 227 12.04 12.59 -12.38
CA GLU A 227 11.26 12.74 -13.61
C GLU A 227 10.09 13.71 -13.45
N GLU A 228 9.74 14.38 -14.55
CA GLU A 228 8.73 15.45 -14.57
C GLU A 228 7.33 14.98 -14.14
N GLU A 229 7.02 13.70 -14.32
CA GLU A 229 5.74 13.08 -13.92
C GLU A 229 5.50 13.14 -12.41
N PHE A 230 6.55 13.18 -11.60
CA PHE A 230 6.43 13.31 -10.14
C PHE A 230 6.38 14.77 -9.69
N ILE A 231 7.06 15.66 -10.42
CA ILE A 231 7.32 17.04 -10.01
C ILE A 231 6.10 17.95 -10.22
N LYS A 232 5.24 17.66 -11.19
CA LYS A 232 4.12 18.54 -11.58
C LYS A 232 2.99 18.66 -10.55
N GLY A 233 2.90 17.75 -9.57
CA GLY A 233 1.82 17.73 -8.56
C GLY A 233 2.19 18.11 -7.13
N GLY A 234 3.47 18.30 -6.81
CA GLY A 234 3.90 18.63 -5.45
C GLY A 234 3.58 20.08 -5.08
N GLU A 235 2.59 20.32 -4.22
CA GLU A 235 2.28 21.66 -3.66
C GLU A 235 3.43 22.26 -2.84
N TYR A 236 4.40 21.43 -2.41
CA TYR A 236 5.48 21.81 -1.48
C TYR A 236 6.90 21.70 -2.07
N GLY A 237 7.08 22.06 -3.33
CA GLY A 237 8.41 22.16 -3.95
C GLY A 237 9.17 20.82 -4.03
N LYS A 238 10.42 20.86 -4.53
CA LYS A 238 11.26 19.68 -4.86
C LYS A 238 11.78 18.92 -3.61
N LYS A 239 10.94 18.62 -2.62
CA LYS A 239 11.34 17.83 -1.44
C LYS A 239 11.02 16.36 -1.72
N ARG A 240 12.02 15.65 -2.23
CA ARG A 240 11.96 14.23 -2.51
C ARG A 240 12.26 13.41 -1.27
N PRO A 241 11.67 12.21 -1.11
CA PRO A 241 12.00 11.36 0.02
C PRO A 241 13.41 10.78 -0.19
N ARG A 242 14.12 10.59 0.92
CA ARG A 242 15.49 10.07 0.93
C ARG A 242 15.45 8.56 0.76
N LEU A 243 16.31 8.01 -0.08
CA LEU A 243 16.54 6.56 -0.13
C LEU A 243 17.22 6.12 1.17
N VAL A 244 16.58 5.22 1.89
CA VAL A 244 17.03 4.73 3.20
C VAL A 244 17.71 3.37 3.05
N VAL A 245 17.09 2.48 2.28
CA VAL A 245 17.56 1.10 2.11
C VAL A 245 17.34 0.67 0.67
N LYS A 246 18.31 -0.07 0.12
CA LYS A 246 18.25 -0.73 -1.18
C LYS A 246 18.72 -2.17 -1.04
N LEU A 247 17.81 -3.14 -1.17
CA LEU A 247 18.06 -4.56 -0.94
C LEU A 247 17.66 -5.38 -2.15
N GLY A 248 18.48 -6.35 -2.53
CA GLY A 248 18.07 -7.35 -3.53
C GLY A 248 17.06 -8.33 -2.96
N PHE A 249 16.19 -8.88 -3.80
CA PHE A 249 15.23 -9.91 -3.36
C PHE A 249 15.92 -11.12 -2.74
N GLY A 250 17.12 -11.50 -3.22
CA GLY A 250 17.94 -12.53 -2.60
C GLY A 250 18.42 -12.15 -1.19
N GLU A 251 18.86 -10.92 -0.98
CA GLU A 251 19.28 -10.42 0.35
C GLU A 251 18.11 -10.40 1.33
N LEU A 252 16.90 -10.06 0.86
CA LEU A 252 15.69 -10.07 1.69
C LEU A 252 15.35 -11.47 2.22
N LEU A 253 15.60 -12.53 1.44
CA LEU A 253 15.34 -13.92 1.86
C LEU A 253 16.27 -14.37 3.00
N ASP A 254 17.47 -13.81 3.05
CA ASP A 254 18.45 -14.09 4.11
C ASP A 254 18.26 -13.20 5.35
N LEU A 255 17.45 -12.15 5.24
CA LEU A 255 17.21 -11.16 6.29
C LEU A 255 16.01 -11.57 7.16
N GLY A 256 16.12 -11.45 8.48
CA GLY A 256 14.98 -11.62 9.39
C GLY A 256 14.03 -10.41 9.37
N GLU A 257 12.76 -10.61 9.73
CA GLU A 257 11.77 -9.51 9.82
C GLU A 257 12.24 -8.39 10.76
N GLU A 258 12.75 -8.74 11.94
CA GLU A 258 13.25 -7.77 12.92
C GLU A 258 14.48 -7.00 12.40
N ASP A 259 15.38 -7.71 11.70
CA ASP A 259 16.59 -7.10 11.13
C ASP A 259 16.25 -6.15 9.98
N PHE A 260 15.25 -6.49 9.16
CA PHE A 260 14.73 -5.62 8.11
C PHE A 260 14.19 -4.31 8.69
N VAL A 261 13.32 -4.38 9.69
CA VAL A 261 12.74 -3.20 10.35
C VAL A 261 13.84 -2.33 10.95
N LYS A 262 14.73 -2.95 11.73
CA LYS A 262 15.84 -2.25 12.38
C LYS A 262 16.77 -1.59 11.37
N LYS A 263 17.10 -2.24 10.25
CA LYS A 263 17.93 -1.67 9.19
C LYS A 263 17.28 -0.41 8.59
N CYS A 264 15.99 -0.46 8.29
CA CYS A 264 15.26 0.70 7.75
C CYS A 264 15.16 1.85 8.75
N GLU A 265 14.83 1.57 10.02
CA GLU A 265 14.70 2.61 11.05
C GLU A 265 16.05 3.26 11.39
N MET A 266 17.11 2.46 11.53
CA MET A 266 18.45 3.00 11.80
C MET A 266 18.96 3.91 10.68
N GLU A 267 18.78 3.53 9.41
CA GLU A 267 19.19 4.36 8.28
C GLU A 267 18.31 5.62 8.16
N ALA A 268 17.03 5.54 8.51
CA ALA A 268 16.13 6.70 8.51
C ALA A 268 16.54 7.74 9.58
N GLU A 269 17.06 7.31 10.73
CA GLU A 269 17.57 8.17 11.79
C GLU A 269 19.00 8.67 11.56
N ARG A 270 19.75 8.06 10.62
CA ARG A 270 21.13 8.41 10.33
C ARG A 270 21.23 9.81 9.73
N GLU A 271 22.03 10.69 10.34
CA GLU A 271 22.41 11.97 9.74
C GLU A 271 23.17 11.73 8.43
N PRO A 272 22.91 12.51 7.37
CA PRO A 272 23.64 12.39 6.12
C PRO A 272 25.13 12.63 6.34
N ARG A 273 25.96 11.78 5.75
CA ARG A 273 27.42 11.87 5.81
C ARG A 273 27.90 13.04 4.93
N GLU A 274 28.83 13.87 5.41
CA GLU A 274 29.42 14.98 4.63
C GLU A 274 30.07 14.50 3.30
N ASP A 275 30.47 13.23 3.26
CA ASP A 275 31.12 12.51 2.16
C ASP A 275 30.16 11.86 1.14
N GLU A 276 28.83 11.95 1.34
CA GLU A 276 27.80 11.54 0.36
C GLU A 276 27.24 12.71 -0.45
N VAL A 277 27.72 13.93 -0.18
CA VAL A 277 27.56 15.06 -1.09
C VAL A 277 28.63 14.88 -2.16
N ASP A 278 28.28 14.23 -3.28
CA ASP A 278 29.18 14.14 -4.43
C ASP A 278 29.75 15.54 -4.71
N GLU A 279 31.08 15.67 -4.70
CA GLU A 279 31.76 16.86 -5.20
C GLU A 279 31.22 17.12 -6.61
N VAL A 280 30.30 18.08 -6.72
CA VAL A 280 29.79 18.57 -7.99
C VAL A 280 31.01 18.99 -8.78
N ASP A 281 31.30 18.27 -9.86
CA ASP A 281 32.39 18.60 -10.78
C ASP A 281 32.07 19.96 -11.41
N LEU A 282 32.53 21.02 -10.75
CA LEU A 282 32.39 22.44 -11.11
C LEU A 282 33.10 22.78 -12.44
N ASN A 283 33.56 21.79 -13.21
CA ASN A 283 34.28 21.99 -14.47
C ASN A 283 33.44 21.73 -15.74
N ALA A 284 32.14 21.44 -15.64
CA ALA A 284 31.30 21.26 -16.84
C ALA A 284 30.80 22.57 -17.48
N GLU A 285 31.15 23.75 -16.97
CA GLU A 285 30.85 25.06 -17.58
C GLU A 285 32.02 25.62 -18.43
N VAL A 286 32.55 24.86 -19.39
CA VAL A 286 33.21 25.47 -20.55
C VAL A 286 33.05 24.55 -21.75
N LEU A 287 31.95 24.62 -22.49
CA LEU A 287 31.92 24.24 -23.91
C LEU A 287 30.61 24.62 -24.63
N TYR A 288 30.06 25.81 -24.38
CA TYR A 288 29.22 26.50 -25.37
C TYR A 288 29.38 28.02 -25.21
N ALA A 289 30.34 28.58 -25.94
CA ALA A 289 30.46 30.00 -26.27
C ALA A 289 30.68 30.10 -27.79
#